data_AF-A0A4Y7U5B1-F1
#
_entry.id   AF-A0A4Y7U5B1-F1
#
_cell.length_a   1.000
_cell.length_b   1.000
_cell.length_c   1.000
_cell.angle_alpha   90.00
_cell.angle_beta   90.00
_cell.angle_gamma   90.00
#
_symmetry.space_group_name_H-M   'P 1'
#
loop_
_entity.id
_entity.type
_entity.pdbx_description
1 polymer ?
#
loop_
_entity_poly.entity_id
_entity_poly.type
_entity_poly.pdbx_seq_one_letter_code
_entity_poly.pdbx_strand_id
1 'polypeptide(L)'
;MKKIIYQNSLSLVFILLFIGAFLGQIFFGIDEYNKELTENGGHAVTMYQYLGSGHFIESTFENWESEFLQMGLFVWFTIFLRQKGSSESKKCEGKEEVDREPSPQRKGAPWPVKKG
;
A
#
# COMPACT_ATOMS: atom_id res chain seq x y z
N MET A 1 -24.29 2.74 1.00
CA MET A 1 -23.06 2.12 1.56
C MET A 1 -22.13 1.58 0.48
N LYS A 2 -22.57 0.64 -0.39
CA LYS A 2 -21.71 0.07 -1.46
C LYS A 2 -21.03 1.11 -2.35
N LYS A 3 -21.75 2.18 -2.73
CA LYS A 3 -21.18 3.29 -3.52
C LYS A 3 -20.03 4.03 -2.80
N ILE A 4 -20.16 4.28 -1.49
CA ILE A 4 -19.12 4.97 -0.70
C ILE A 4 -17.88 4.08 -0.56
N ILE A 5 -18.07 2.79 -0.29
CA ILE A 5 -16.95 1.83 -0.19
C ILE A 5 -16.22 1.73 -1.52
N TYR A 6 -16.94 1.57 -2.63
CA TYR A 6 -16.33 1.52 -3.96
C TYR A 6 -15.57 2.81 -4.30
N GLN A 7 -16.20 3.96 -4.07
CA GLN A 7 -15.62 5.28 -4.33
C GLN A 7 -14.41 5.63 -3.44
N ASN A 8 -14.15 4.88 -2.37
CA ASN A 8 -13.01 5.09 -1.46
C ASN A 8 -12.19 3.80 -1.28
N SER A 9 -12.31 2.88 -2.22
CA SER A 9 -11.73 1.53 -2.09
C SER A 9 -10.21 1.57 -2.05
N LEU A 10 -9.59 2.51 -2.77
CA LEU A 10 -8.14 2.70 -2.75
C LEU A 10 -7.65 3.08 -1.36
N SER A 11 -8.19 4.16 -0.76
CA SER A 11 -7.80 4.58 0.58
C SER A 11 -8.10 3.53 1.64
N LEU A 12 -9.24 2.85 1.55
CA LEU A 12 -9.59 1.79 2.49
C LEU A 12 -8.58 0.64 2.46
N VAL A 13 -8.18 0.18 1.28
CA VAL A 13 -7.17 -0.87 1.15
C VAL A 13 -5.82 -0.42 1.73
N PHE A 14 -5.38 0.81 1.45
CA PHE A 14 -4.13 1.34 2.00
C PHE A 14 -4.16 1.47 3.53
N ILE A 15 -5.28 1.92 4.11
CA ILE A 15 -5.44 1.98 5.56
C ILE A 15 -5.39 0.57 6.17
N LEU A 16 -6.04 -0.42 5.54
CA LEU A 16 -6.02 -1.80 6.01
C LEU A 16 -4.62 -2.42 5.94
N LEU A 17 -3.91 -2.19 4.83
CA LEU A 17 -2.53 -2.64 4.67
C LEU A 17 -1.60 -1.97 5.68
N PHE A 18 -1.76 -0.65 5.89
CA PHE A 18 -1.02 0.09 6.89
C PHE A 18 -1.25 -0.48 8.30
N ILE A 19 -2.50 -0.63 8.72
CA ILE A 19 -2.82 -1.18 10.05
C ILE A 19 -2.28 -2.62 10.17
N GLY A 20 -2.45 -3.45 9.14
CA GLY A 20 -1.94 -4.83 9.16
C GLY A 20 -0.42 -4.89 9.29
N ALA A 21 0.30 -4.11 8.48
CA ALA A 21 1.76 -4.03 8.52
C ALA A 21 2.25 -3.44 9.84
N PHE A 22 1.62 -2.37 10.32
CA PHE A 22 1.99 -1.70 11.56
C PHE A 22 1.77 -2.59 12.80
N LEU A 23 0.64 -3.29 12.86
CA LEU A 23 0.41 -4.29 13.92
C LEU A 23 1.41 -5.44 13.81
N GLY A 24 1.70 -5.93 12.60
CA GLY A 24 2.73 -6.94 12.37
C GLY A 24 4.10 -6.49 12.90
N GLN A 25 4.54 -5.28 12.56
CA GLN A 25 5.78 -4.70 13.06
C GLN A 25 5.81 -4.65 14.59
N ILE A 26 4.70 -4.28 15.23
CA ILE A 26 4.61 -4.24 16.70
C ILE A 26 4.76 -5.65 17.28
N PHE A 27 4.01 -6.63 16.76
CA PHE A 27 3.98 -8.00 17.30
C PHE A 27 5.29 -8.76 17.09
N PHE A 28 5.90 -8.64 15.91
CA PHE A 28 7.17 -9.31 15.63
C PHE A 28 8.36 -8.53 16.20
N GLY A 29 8.28 -7.20 16.24
CA GLY A 29 9.35 -6.36 16.75
C GLY A 29 9.55 -6.50 18.26
N ILE A 30 8.47 -6.66 19.05
CA ILE A 30 8.63 -6.93 20.50
C ILE A 30 9.26 -8.30 20.76
N ASP A 31 8.93 -9.31 19.94
CA ASP A 31 9.46 -10.66 20.08
C ASP A 31 10.97 -10.67 19.83
N GLU A 32 11.41 -10.07 18.72
CA GLU A 32 12.83 -9.93 18.41
C GLU A 32 13.56 -9.08 19.47
N TYR A 33 12.99 -7.95 19.87
CA TYR A 33 13.60 -7.08 20.88
C TYR A 33 13.76 -7.78 22.24
N ASN A 34 12.76 -8.57 22.66
CA ASN A 34 12.85 -9.34 23.91
C ASN A 34 13.87 -10.48 23.83
N LYS A 35 14.00 -11.11 22.65
CA LYS A 35 15.00 -12.13 22.40
C LYS A 35 16.41 -11.53 22.49
N GLU A 36 16.66 -10.41 21.82
CA GLU A 36 17.93 -9.68 21.92
C GLU A 36 18.25 -9.24 23.36
N LEU A 37 17.26 -8.72 24.10
CA LEU A 37 17.43 -8.36 25.50
C LEU A 37 17.84 -9.57 26.34
N THR A 38 17.19 -10.72 26.14
CA THR A 38 17.48 -11.96 26.90
C THR A 38 18.87 -12.49 26.58
N GLU A 39 19.29 -12.46 25.31
CA GLU A 39 20.64 -12.84 24.87
C GLU A 39 21.73 -11.94 25.47
N ASN A 40 21.43 -10.65 25.65
CA ASN A 40 22.31 -9.67 26.29
C ASN A 40 22.23 -9.66 27.83
N GLY A 41 21.51 -10.62 28.45
CA GLY A 41 21.36 -10.74 29.90
C GLY A 41 20.37 -9.74 30.54
N GLY A 42 19.60 -9.04 29.72
CA GLY A 42 18.51 -8.16 30.13
C GLY A 42 17.20 -8.89 30.42
N HIS A 43 16.16 -8.12 30.72
CA HIS A 43 14.81 -8.63 31.01
C HIS A 43 13.84 -8.26 29.89
N ALA A 44 12.94 -9.19 29.57
CA ALA A 44 11.87 -8.95 28.60
C ALA A 44 10.99 -7.77 29.02
N VAL A 45 10.66 -6.93 28.05
CA VAL A 45 9.78 -5.78 28.19
C VAL A 45 8.35 -6.12 27.79
N THR A 46 7.42 -5.37 28.37
CA THR A 46 6.00 -5.40 28.00
C THR A 46 5.74 -4.63 26.72
N MET A 47 4.60 -4.88 26.08
CA MET A 47 4.17 -4.15 24.87
C MET A 47 4.17 -2.63 25.05
N TYR A 48 3.68 -2.16 26.21
CA TYR A 48 3.64 -0.74 26.49
C TYR A 48 5.04 -0.11 26.57
N GLN A 49 6.00 -0.83 27.15
CA GLN A 49 7.40 -0.38 27.20
C GLN A 49 8.05 -0.43 25.82
N TYR A 50 7.75 -1.46 25.03
CA TYR A 50 8.27 -1.59 23.66
C TYR A 50 7.84 -0.43 22.76
N LEU A 51 6.58 0.01 22.82
CA LEU A 51 6.07 1.14 22.03
C LEU A 51 6.77 2.46 22.34
N GLY A 52 7.38 2.60 23.52
CA GLY A 52 8.20 3.75 23.90
C GLY A 52 9.70 3.56 23.68
N SER A 53 10.12 2.42 23.11
CA SER A 53 11.53 2.08 22.94
C SER A 53 12.14 2.73 21.71
N GLY A 54 13.47 2.90 21.73
CA GLY A 54 14.23 3.34 20.56
C GLY A 54 14.09 2.39 19.38
N HIS A 55 14.10 1.07 19.64
CA HIS A 55 13.94 0.03 18.63
C HIS A 55 12.63 0.19 17.85
N PHE A 56 11.50 0.41 18.54
CA PHE A 56 10.23 0.62 17.86
C PHE A 56 10.21 1.88 16.99
N ILE A 57 10.78 2.97 17.48
CA ILE A 57 10.87 4.25 16.75
C ILE A 57 11.74 4.06 15.51
N GLU A 58 12.92 3.47 15.66
CA GLU A 58 13.87 3.18 14.57
C GLU A 58 13.20 2.35 13.48
N SER A 59 12.62 1.18 13.81
CA SER A 59 11.93 0.35 12.82
C SER A 59 10.78 1.07 12.12
N THR A 60 10.09 1.99 12.81
CA THR A 60 9.01 2.78 12.20
C THR A 60 9.55 3.81 11.20
N PHE A 61 10.66 4.47 11.52
CA PHE A 61 11.28 5.46 10.64
C PHE A 61 12.01 4.80 9.46
N GLU A 62 12.64 3.65 9.65
CA GLU A 62 13.21 2.86 8.55
C GLU A 62 12.14 2.45 7.53
N ASN A 63 10.97 2.00 8.00
CA ASN A 63 9.85 1.70 7.12
C ASN A 63 9.29 2.94 6.41
N TRP A 64 9.39 4.13 7.02
CA TRP A 64 8.98 5.39 6.40
C TRP A 64 9.91 5.80 5.25
N GLU A 65 11.20 5.51 5.34
CA GLU A 65 12.15 5.76 4.24
C GLU A 65 11.93 4.84 3.03
N SER A 66 11.20 3.73 3.20
CA SER A 66 10.89 2.77 2.14
C SER A 66 9.73 3.24 1.25
N GLU A 67 9.93 4.32 0.50
CA GLU A 67 8.92 4.90 -0.39
C GLU A 67 8.59 4.00 -1.60
N PHE A 68 9.53 3.15 -2.02
CA PHE A 68 9.44 2.46 -3.31
C PHE A 68 8.33 1.41 -3.37
N LEU A 69 8.21 0.55 -2.34
CA LEU A 69 7.16 -0.46 -2.29
C LEU A 69 5.77 0.19 -2.19
N GLN A 70 5.64 1.23 -1.36
CA GLN A 70 4.41 1.98 -1.20
C GLN A 70 3.96 2.60 -2.53
N MET A 71 4.89 3.24 -3.26
CA MET A 71 4.61 3.83 -4.56
C MET A 71 4.26 2.77 -5.61
N GLY A 72 4.98 1.64 -5.63
CA GLY A 72 4.69 0.52 -6.53
C GLY A 72 3.29 -0.07 -6.32
N LEU A 73 2.90 -0.29 -5.07
CA LEU A 73 1.55 -0.73 -4.71
C LEU A 73 0.50 0.33 -5.07
N PHE A 74 0.83 1.61 -4.92
CA PHE A 74 -0.10 2.69 -5.25
C PHE A 74 -0.43 2.70 -6.73
N VAL A 75 0.60 2.68 -7.60
CA VAL A 75 0.44 2.59 -9.06
C VAL A 75 -0.29 1.31 -9.47
N TRP A 76 0.00 0.17 -8.83
CA TRP A 76 -0.67 -1.08 -9.16
C TRP A 76 -2.15 -1.08 -8.76
N PHE A 77 -2.48 -0.62 -7.56
CA PHE A 77 -3.85 -0.64 -7.06
C PHE A 77 -4.75 0.40 -7.72
N THR A 78 -4.22 1.53 -8.20
CA THR A 78 -5.03 2.52 -8.94
C THR A 78 -5.60 1.98 -10.25
N ILE A 79 -5.05 0.88 -10.79
CA ILE A 79 -5.62 0.14 -11.93
C ILE A 79 -7.01 -0.42 -11.58
N PHE A 80 -7.13 -1.04 -10.41
CA PHE A 80 -8.29 -1.84 -10.01
C PHE A 80 -9.24 -1.11 -9.06
N LEU A 81 -8.70 -0.32 -8.14
CA LEU A 81 -9.44 0.39 -7.11
C LEU A 81 -9.83 1.81 -7.57
N ARG A 82 -10.71 2.46 -6.81
CA ARG A 82 -11.23 3.80 -7.12
C ARG A 82 -11.15 4.71 -5.92
N GLN A 83 -10.84 5.97 -6.19
CA GLN A 83 -10.85 7.05 -5.21
C GLN A 83 -11.53 8.29 -5.78
N LYS A 84 -12.66 8.69 -5.21
CA LYS A 84 -13.40 9.88 -5.62
C LYS A 84 -12.55 11.12 -5.36
N GLY A 85 -12.29 11.90 -6.41
CA GLY A 85 -11.48 13.12 -6.36
C GLY A 85 -9.98 12.91 -6.56
N SER A 86 -9.52 11.68 -6.82
CA SER A 86 -8.12 11.41 -7.18
C SER A 86 -7.92 11.50 -8.70
N SER A 87 -6.80 12.11 -9.12
CA SER A 87 -6.29 12.07 -10.50
C SER A 87 -5.62 10.74 -10.86
N GLU A 88 -5.14 10.02 -9.86
CA GLU A 88 -4.28 8.84 -10.02
C GLU A 88 -5.08 7.55 -10.22
N SER A 89 -6.32 7.50 -9.74
CA SER A 89 -7.25 6.39 -9.98
C SER A 89 -8.23 6.73 -11.09
N LYS A 90 -8.66 5.72 -11.87
CA LYS A 90 -9.71 5.89 -12.89
C LYS A 90 -10.98 6.51 -12.30
N LYS A 91 -11.78 7.19 -13.14
CA LYS A 91 -13.10 7.69 -12.71
C LYS A 91 -13.98 6.57 -12.14
N CYS A 92 -14.79 6.93 -11.17
CA CYS A 92 -15.72 5.99 -10.54
C CYS A 92 -16.85 5.56 -11.49
N GLU A 93 -17.18 6.39 -12.48
CA GLU A 93 -18.24 6.19 -13.46
C GLU A 93 -17.76 6.63 -14.84
N GLY A 94 -18.26 5.98 -15.91
CA GLY A 94 -17.86 6.25 -17.29
C GLY A 94 -16.71 5.36 -17.79
N LYS A 95 -16.48 5.39 -19.11
CA LYS A 95 -15.35 4.70 -19.76
C LYS A 95 -14.19 5.67 -19.94
N GLU A 96 -12.98 5.24 -19.61
CA GLU A 96 -11.76 6.03 -19.86
C GLU A 96 -11.18 5.70 -21.24
N GLU A 97 -10.29 6.56 -21.73
CA GLU A 97 -9.58 6.28 -22.99
C GLU A 97 -8.75 5.00 -22.94
N VAL A 98 -8.24 4.67 -21.76
CA VAL A 98 -7.43 3.46 -21.52
C VAL A 98 -8.25 2.18 -21.50
N ASP A 99 -9.59 2.27 -21.41
CA ASP A 99 -10.49 1.11 -21.46
C ASP A 99 -10.95 0.79 -22.89
N ARG A 100 -10.44 1.54 -23.89
CA ARG A 100 -10.80 1.36 -25.30
C ARG A 100 -10.21 0.07 -25.86
N GLU A 101 -11.02 -0.67 -26.61
CA GLU A 101 -10.54 -1.84 -27.33
C GLU A 101 -9.57 -1.44 -28.46
N PRO A 102 -8.46 -2.18 -28.65
CA PRO A 102 -7.56 -1.95 -29.78
C PRO A 102 -8.28 -2.18 -31.12
N SER A 103 -8.18 -1.21 -32.04
CA SER A 103 -8.74 -1.32 -33.38
C SER A 103 -7.68 -0.97 -34.45
N PRO A 104 -7.34 -1.91 -35.35
CA PRO A 104 -6.41 -1.68 -36.47
C PRO A 104 -6.88 -0.57 -37.42
N GLN A 105 -8.19 -0.40 -37.58
CA GLN A 105 -8.81 0.51 -38.54
C GLN A 105 -8.85 1.96 -38.05
N ARG A 106 -8.44 2.23 -36.81
CA ARG A 106 -8.49 3.57 -36.22
C ARG A 106 -7.47 4.52 -36.86
N LYS A 107 -7.90 5.74 -37.15
CA LYS A 107 -7.01 6.83 -37.55
C LYS A 107 -5.98 7.09 -36.44
N GLY A 108 -4.70 7.01 -36.77
CA GLY A 108 -3.60 7.13 -35.78
C GLY A 108 -3.37 5.87 -34.93
N ALA A 109 -3.87 4.69 -35.31
CA ALA A 109 -3.46 3.44 -34.65
C ALA A 109 -1.94 3.22 -34.83
N PRO A 110 -1.19 2.96 -33.73
CA PRO A 110 0.23 2.65 -33.83
C PRO A 110 0.43 1.32 -34.54
N TRP A 111 1.61 1.15 -35.16
CA TRP A 111 1.88 -0.01 -36.01
C TRP A 111 1.66 -1.38 -35.32
N PRO A 112 1.90 -1.60 -34.01
CA PRO A 112 1.65 -2.90 -33.38
C PRO A 112 0.15 -3.27 -33.40
N VAL A 113 -0.72 -2.29 -33.13
CA VAL A 113 -2.19 -2.49 -33.16
C VAL A 113 -2.69 -2.80 -34.57
N LYS A 114 -2.00 -2.32 -35.61
CA LYS A 114 -2.38 -2.60 -37.00
C LYS A 114 -1.96 -3.98 -37.49
N LYS A 115 -0.89 -4.53 -36.92
CA LYS A 115 -0.29 -5.79 -37.36
C LYS A 115 -1.01 -7.03 -36.77
N GLY A 116 -1.69 -6.85 -35.63
CA GLY A 116 -2.25 -7.94 -34.84
C GLY A 116 -1.23 -8.45 -33.84
#